data_AF-A0A522A6M7-F1
#
_entry.id   AF-A0A522A6M7-F1
#
_cell.length_a   1.000
_cell.length_b   1.000
_cell.length_c   1.000
_cell.angle_alpha   90.00
_cell.angle_beta   90.00
_cell.angle_gamma   90.00
#
_symmetry.space_group_name_H-M   'P 1'
#
loop_
_entity.id
_entity.type
_entity.pdbx_description
1 polymer ?
#
loop_
_entity_poly.entity_id
_entity_poly.type
_entity_poly.pdbx_seq_one_letter_code
_entity_poly.pdbx_strand_id
1 'polypeptide(L)' 'VRGNLMSHIVNGRLMSVVIDDDVANRKFDGLLGVQVHVGPPMKIEYRNFRLKKLPGAGS' A
#
# COMPACT_ATOMS: atom_id res chain seq x y z
N VAL A 1 0.02 -4.20 -4.20
CA VAL A 1 -0.97 -5.12 -3.59
C VAL A 1 -1.22 -6.26 -4.56
N ARG A 2 -1.31 -7.51 -4.08
CA ARG A 2 -1.57 -8.69 -4.93
C ARG A 2 -2.83 -9.39 -4.43
N GLY A 3 -3.96 -9.14 -5.09
CA GLY A 3 -5.25 -9.62 -4.60
C GLY A 3 -5.57 -9.01 -3.22
N ASN A 4 -5.94 -9.85 -2.25
CA ASN A 4 -6.20 -9.43 -0.87
C ASN A 4 -4.94 -9.41 0.02
N LEU A 5 -3.76 -9.67 -0.54
CA LEU A 5 -2.49 -9.65 0.18
C LEU A 5 -1.77 -8.30 -0.02
N MET A 6 -1.52 -7.61 1.08
CA MET A 6 -0.73 -6.38 1.15
C MET A 6 0.55 -6.62 1.94
N SER A 7 1.69 -6.21 1.37
CA SER A 7 3.00 -6.29 2.03
C SER A 7 3.65 -4.92 2.05
N HIS A 8 4.02 -4.45 3.24
CA HIS A 8 4.72 -3.18 3.43
C HIS A 8 6.20 -3.46 3.65
N ILE A 9 7.02 -2.92 2.76
CA ILE A 9 8.48 -3.10 2.75
C ILE A 9 9.14 -1.74 2.94
N VAL A 10 10.02 -1.64 3.93
CA VAL A 10 10.82 -0.44 4.21
C VAL A 10 12.28 -0.86 4.22
N ASN A 11 13.12 -0.16 3.46
CA ASN A 11 14.56 -0.47 3.33
C ASN A 11 14.85 -1.94 2.99
N GLY A 12 14.04 -2.54 2.12
CA GLY A 12 14.18 -3.94 1.68
C GLY A 12 13.74 -5.00 2.72
N ARG A 13 13.21 -4.59 3.88
CA ARG A 13 12.76 -5.49 4.94
C ARG A 13 11.24 -5.51 5.02
N LEU A 14 10.67 -6.70 5.16
CA LEU A 14 9.23 -6.87 5.35
C LEU A 14 8.85 -6.37 6.75
N MET A 15 8.02 -5.33 6.80
CA MET A 15 7.57 -4.72 8.05
C MET A 15 6.20 -5.24 8.48
N SER A 16 5.30 -5.46 7.53
CA SER A 16 3.94 -5.90 7.80
C SER A 16 3.35 -6.63 6.60
N VAL A 17 2.51 -7.64 6.91
CA VAL A 17 1.67 -8.36 5.96
C VAL A 17 0.23 -8.26 6.44
N VAL A 18 -0.67 -7.95 5.52
CA VAL A 18 -2.12 -7.93 5.76
C VAL A 18 -2.79 -8.82 4.73
N ILE A 19 -3.70 -9.69 5.20
CA ILE A 19 -4.60 -10.49 4.38
C ILE A 19 -6.01 -9.98 4.66
N ASP A 20 -6.67 -9.43 3.64
CA ASP A 20 -8.04 -8.91 3.75
C ASP A 20 -9.07 -9.99 3.36
N ASP A 21 -9.52 -10.73 4.38
CA ASP A 21 -10.52 -11.79 4.26
C ASP A 21 -11.96 -11.28 4.43
N ASP A 22 -12.18 -9.98 4.55
CA ASP A 22 -13.52 -9.39 4.55
C ASP A 22 -14.06 -9.30 3.11
N VAL A 23 -14.53 -10.43 2.58
CA VAL A 23 -15.05 -10.53 1.20
C VAL A 23 -16.18 -9.54 0.93
N ALA A 24 -16.96 -9.17 1.95
CA ALA A 24 -18.10 -8.27 1.79
C ALA A 24 -17.66 -6.81 1.63
N ASN A 25 -16.62 -6.38 2.33
CA ASN A 25 -16.23 -4.95 2.39
C ASN A 25 -14.88 -4.63 1.73
N ARG A 26 -14.05 -5.62 1.41
CA ARG A 26 -12.74 -5.39 0.78
C ARG A 26 -12.86 -4.71 -0.58
N LYS A 27 -11.85 -3.91 -0.92
CA LYS A 27 -11.76 -3.21 -2.21
C LYS A 27 -10.47 -3.56 -2.93
N PHE A 28 -10.57 -3.84 -4.23
CA PHE A 28 -9.42 -4.15 -5.08
C PHE A 28 -8.92 -2.95 -5.89
N ASP A 29 -9.71 -1.86 -5.91
CA ASP A 29 -9.39 -0.61 -6.57
C ASP A 29 -9.61 0.58 -5.64
N GLY A 30 -9.05 1.72 -6.03
CA GLY A 30 -9.08 2.94 -5.25
C GLY A 30 -8.00 3.93 -5.67
N LEU A 31 -7.97 5.06 -4.97
CA LEU A 31 -6.96 6.10 -5.15
C LEU A 31 -5.77 5.85 -4.21
N LEU A 32 -4.57 6.20 -4.66
CA LEU A 32 -3.37 6.24 -3.81
C LEU A 32 -3.18 7.67 -3.31
N GLY A 33 -3.15 7.83 -1.99
CA GLY A 33 -2.92 9.11 -1.33
C GLY A 33 -1.76 9.03 -0.34
N VAL A 34 -1.07 10.15 -0.15
CA VAL A 34 -0.14 10.33 0.96
C VAL A 34 -0.79 11.25 1.97
N GLN A 35 -0.82 10.82 3.23
CA GLN A 35 -1.36 11.61 4.32
C GLN A 35 -0.22 12.06 5.24
N VAL A 36 -0.22 13.34 5.60
CA VAL A 36 0.70 13.91 6.57
C VAL A 36 -0.08 14.19 7.85
N HIS A 37 0.46 13.73 8.98
CA HIS A 37 -0.14 14.00 10.28
C HIS A 37 0.04 15.49 10.64
N VAL A 38 -1.02 16.12 11.14
CA VAL A 38 -1.10 17.56 11.46
C VAL A 38 -0.56 17.92 12.87
N GLY A 39 0.44 17.17 13.35
CA GLY A 39 1.05 17.37 14.68
C GLY A 39 2.05 18.53 14.73
N PRO A 40 3.00 18.53 15.70
CA PRO A 40 4.11 19.48 15.72
C PRO A 40 4.79 19.59 14.35
N PRO A 41 5.47 20.71 14.03
CA PRO A 41 6.00 20.96 12.70
C PRO A 41 6.83 19.78 12.18
N MET A 42 6.34 19.12 11.12
CA MET A 42 7.02 18.04 10.44
C MET A 42 7.18 18.38 8.96
N LYS A 43 8.40 18.26 8.45
CA LYS A 43 8.70 18.37 7.02
C LYS A 43 8.91 16.96 6.45
N ILE A 44 8.19 16.63 5.39
CA ILE A 44 8.34 15.37 4.65
C ILE A 44 8.54 15.70 3.18
N GLU A 45 9.49 15.02 2.54
CA GLU A 45 9.80 15.17 1.13
C GLU A 45 9.72 13.80 0.45
N TYR A 46 9.01 13.73 -0.67
CA TYR A 46 8.82 12.51 -1.43
C TYR A 46 9.44 12.64 -2.82
N ARG A 47 10.02 11.55 -3.32
CA ARG A 47 10.52 11.46 -4.69
C ARG A 47 10.34 10.05 -5.21
N ASN A 48 10.29 9.90 -6.54
CA ASN A 48 10.27 8.61 -7.24
C ASN A 48 9.04 7.73 -6.92
N PHE A 49 7.83 8.30 -6.89
CA PHE A 49 6.63 7.47 -6.92
C PHE A 49 6.58 6.66 -8.21
N ARG A 50 6.47 5.34 -8.07
CA ARG A 50 6.42 4.39 -9.18
C ARG A 50 5.28 3.42 -8.94
N LEU A 51 4.52 3.13 -9.98
CA LEU A 51 3.43 2.17 -9.95
C LEU A 51 3.71 1.04 -10.95
N LYS A 52 3.68 -0.21 -10.48
CA LYS A 52 3.79 -1.40 -11.32
C LYS A 52 2.49 -2.19 -11.23
N LYS A 53 1.82 -2.39 -12.37
CA LYS A 53 0.72 -3.35 -12.45
C LYS A 53 1.30 -4.75 -12.28
N LEU A 54 0.74 -5.51 -11.34
CA LEU A 54 1.11 -6.89 -11.12
C LEU A 54 0.20 -7.80 -11.97
N PRO A 55 0.70 -8.95 -12.44
CA PRO A 55 -0.15 -9.96 -13.07
C PRO A 55 -1.23 -10.42 -12.07
N GLY A 56 -2.42 -10.71 -12.60
CA GLY A 56 -3.53 -11.24 -11.81
C GLY A 56 -3.13 -12.58 -11.18
N ALA A 57 -3.67 -12.88 -10.00
CA ALA A 57 -3.56 -14.22 -9.42
C ALA A 57 -4.48 -15.16 -10.21
N GLY A 58 -4.02 -15.64 -11.38
CA GLY A 58 -4.79 -16.52 -12.26
C GLY A 58 -4.37 -16.54 -13.73
N SER A 59 -3.15 -16.15 -14.07
CA SER A 59 -2.55 -16.37 -15.41
C SER A 59 -1.33 -17.25 -15.32
#